data_AF-A0A7C5LZT1-F1
#
_entry.id   AF-A0A7C5LZT1-F1
#
_cell.length_a   1.000
_cell.length_b   1.000
_cell.length_c   1.000
_cell.angle_alpha   90.00
_cell.angle_beta   90.00
_cell.angle_gamma   90.00
#
_symmetry.space_group_name_H-M   'P 1'
#
loop_
_entity.id
_entity.type
_entity.pdbx_description
1 polymer ?
#
loop_
_entity_poly.entity_id
_entity_poly.type
_entity_poly.pdbx_seq_one_letter_code
_entity_poly.pdbx_strand_id
1 'polypeptide(L)' 'MTAALKIVPDRCTGCMQCELACSWSKTGTFQPAASLIRVHIFDEEAAYAPYTCL' A
#
# COMPACT_ATOMS: atom_id res chain seq x y z
N MET A 1 -17.33 5.27 -15.49
CA MET A 1 -15.91 5.62 -15.70
C MET A 1 -15.12 4.93 -14.61
N THR A 2 -14.46 3.82 -14.93
CA THR A 2 -13.61 3.08 -13.97
C THR A 2 -12.27 3.80 -13.90
N ALA A 3 -12.06 4.59 -12.86
CA ALA A 3 -10.74 5.13 -12.55
C ALA A 3 -9.85 3.98 -12.05
N ALA A 4 -8.74 3.72 -12.76
CA ALA A 4 -7.76 2.74 -12.35
C ALA A 4 -6.58 3.44 -11.65
N LEU A 5 -6.14 2.89 -10.52
CA LEU A 5 -4.97 3.39 -9.81
C LEU A 5 -3.70 2.91 -10.52
N LYS A 6 -2.89 3.84 -11.02
CA LYS A 6 -1.57 3.50 -11.60
C LYS A 6 -0.54 3.40 -10.49
N ILE A 7 -0.01 2.20 -10.27
CA ILE A 7 1.05 1.91 -9.31
C ILE A 7 2.39 1.81 -10.07
N VAL A 8 3.44 2.43 -9.54
CA VAL A 8 4.82 2.36 -10.08
C VAL A 8 5.73 1.76 -9.00
N PRO A 9 5.90 0.42 -8.96
CA PRO A 9 6.62 -0.28 -7.90
C PRO A 9 8.08 0.16 -7.75
N ASP A 10 8.76 0.50 -8.84
CA ASP A 10 10.17 0.92 -8.86
C ASP A 10 10.47 2.17 -8.00
N ARG A 11 9.43 2.92 -7.61
CA ARG A 11 9.55 4.11 -6.75
C ARG A 11 9.11 3.85 -5.30
N CYS A 12 8.61 2.66 -5.00
CA CYS A 12 8.19 2.30 -3.66
C CYS A 12 9.42 2.01 -2.79
N THR A 13 9.46 2.63 -1.61
CA THR A 13 10.57 2.49 -0.65
C THR A 13 10.20 1.61 0.55
N GLY A 14 9.00 1.05 0.57
CA GLY A 14 8.53 0.27 1.73
C GLY A 14 8.10 1.11 2.93
N CYS A 15 7.87 2.42 2.79
CA CYS A 15 7.62 3.34 3.92
C CYS A 15 6.27 3.17 4.65
N MET A 16 5.38 2.29 4.14
CA MET A 16 4.06 1.95 4.71
C MET A 16 3.07 3.13 4.91
N GLN A 17 3.38 4.33 4.41
CA GLN A 17 2.52 5.51 4.58
C GLN A 17 1.15 5.34 3.90
N CYS A 18 1.11 4.64 2.78
CA CYS A 18 -0.15 4.31 2.09
C CYS A 18 -1.05 3.40 2.93
N GLU A 19 -0.48 2.48 3.72
CA GLU A 19 -1.25 1.61 4.61
C GLU A 19 -1.87 2.40 5.75
N LEU A 20 -1.08 3.28 6.38
CA LEU A 20 -1.55 4.17 7.44
C LEU A 20 -2.64 5.12 6.94
N ALA A 21 -2.46 5.70 5.76
CA ALA A 21 -3.46 6.57 5.15
C ALA A 21 -4.78 5.82 4.84
N CYS A 22 -4.69 4.59 4.31
CA CYS A 22 -5.86 3.77 4.04
C CYS A 22 -6.59 3.38 5.32
N SER A 23 -5.86 2.89 6.32
CA SER A 23 -6.40 2.56 7.65
C SER A 23 -7.12 3.78 8.24
N TRP A 24 -6.46 4.94 8.30
CA TRP A 24 -7.10 6.15 8.83
C TRP A 24 -8.38 6.51 8.06
N SER A 25 -8.32 6.46 6.73
CA SER A 25 -9.47 6.79 5.88
C SER A 25 -10.65 5.81 6.03
N LYS A 26 -10.40 4.54 6.35
CA LYS A 26 -11.45 3.50 6.41
C LYS A 26 -11.93 3.19 7.81
N THR A 27 -11.05 3.22 8.80
CA THR A 27 -11.34 2.81 10.18
C THR A 27 -11.14 3.93 11.20
N GLY A 28 -10.52 5.06 10.82
CA GLY A 28 -10.17 6.13 11.76
C GLY A 28 -9.04 5.75 12.72
N THR A 29 -8.28 4.69 12.41
CA THR A 29 -7.14 4.24 13.22
C THR A 29 -5.87 4.23 12.39
N PHE A 30 -4.71 4.39 13.04
CA PHE A 30 -3.40 4.28 12.38
C PHE A 30 -2.82 2.88 12.56
N GLN A 31 -3.55 1.86 12.10
CA GLN A 31 -3.15 0.47 12.25
C GLN A 31 -2.97 -0.18 10.87
N PRO A 32 -1.72 -0.43 10.42
CA PRO A 32 -1.47 -1.05 9.10
C PRO A 32 -2.23 -2.36 8.87
N ALA A 33 -2.44 -3.15 9.93
CA ALA A 33 -3.24 -4.39 9.86
C ALA A 33 -4.71 -4.17 9.45
N ALA A 34 -5.26 -2.98 9.68
CA ALA A 34 -6.62 -2.58 9.28
C ALA A 34 -6.68 -1.93 7.89
N SER A 35 -5.53 -1.74 7.23
CA SER A 35 -5.45 -1.19 5.88
C SER A 35 -5.92 -2.18 4.82
N LEU A 36 -6.59 -1.68 3.78
CA LEU A 36 -6.91 -2.42 2.55
C LEU A 36 -5.81 -2.32 1.48
N ILE A 37 -4.75 -1.56 1.75
CA ILE A 37 -3.51 -1.52 0.97
C ILE A 37 -2.44 -2.28 1.74
N ARG A 38 -1.65 -3.11 1.05
CA ARG A 38 -0.54 -3.87 1.64
C ARG A 38 0.71 -3.75 0.80
N VAL A 39 1.80 -3.30 1.41
CA VAL A 39 3.12 -3.30 0.78
C VAL A 39 3.76 -4.67 0.99
N HIS A 40 4.02 -5.38 -0.10
CA HIS A 40 4.78 -6.62 -0.06
C HIS A 40 6.27 -6.30 -0.18
N ILE A 41 7.08 -7.04 0.56
CA ILE A 41 8.54 -7.01 0.49
C ILE A 41 8.97 -8.20 -0.36
N PHE A 42 9.81 -7.95 -1.34
CA PHE A 42 10.44 -8.98 -2.16
C PHE A 42 11.91 -9.00 -1.76
N ASP A 43 12.23 -9.86 -0.78
CA ASP A 43 13.56 -9.89 -0.14
C ASP A 43 14.67 -10.27 -1.12
N GLU A 44 14.39 -11.10 -2.12
CA GLU A 44 15.37 -11.53 -3.13
C GLU A 44 15.76 -10.39 -4.09
N GLU A 45 14.82 -9.51 -4.39
CA GLU A 45 15.00 -8.37 -5.31
C GLU A 45 15.26 -7.03 -4.59
N ALA A 46 15.27 -7.02 -3.26
CA ALA A 46 15.28 -5.80 -2.44
C ALA A 46 14.23 -4.76 -2.91
N ALA A 47 13.06 -5.25 -3.30
CA ALA A 47 12.01 -4.46 -3.93
C ALA A 47 10.72 -4.42 -3.08
N TYR A 48 9.91 -3.39 -3.31
CA TYR A 48 8.64 -3.20 -2.62
C TYR A 48 7.52 -2.93 -3.62
N ALA A 49 6.36 -3.54 -3.43
CA ALA A 49 5.18 -3.21 -4.24
C ALA A 49 3.91 -3.13 -3.39
N PRO A 50 3.13 -2.04 -3.50
CA PRO A 50 1.83 -1.95 -2.87
C PRO A 50 0.77 -2.69 -3.69
N TYR A 51 -0.03 -3.49 -3.01
CA TYR A 51 -1.25 -4.10 -3.52
C TYR A 51 -2.46 -3.36 -2.94
N THR A 52 -3.43 -3.01 -3.79
CA THR A 52 -4.65 -2.30 -3.41
C THR A 52 -5.87 -3.17 -3.61
N CYS A 53 -7.02 -2.74 -3.07
CA CYS A 53 -8.32 -3.33 -3.40
C CYS A 53 -8.53 -3.28 -4.93
N LEU A 54 -8.60 -4.46 -5.57
CA LEU A 54 -9.01 -4.65 -6.96
C LEU A 54 -10.51 -4.94 -7.02
#